data_AF-A0A7J2MNY6-F1
#
_entry.id   AF-A0A7J2MNY6-F1
#
_cell.length_a   1.000
_cell.length_b   1.000
_cell.length_c   1.000
_cell.angle_alpha   90.00
_cell.angle_beta   90.00
_cell.angle_gamma   90.00
#
_symmetry.space_group_name_H-M   'P 1'
#
loop_
_entity.id
_entity.type
_entity.pdbx_description
1 polymer ?
#
loop_
_entity_poly.entity_id
_entity_poly.type
_entity_poly.pdbx_seq_one_letter_code
_entity_poly.pdbx_strand_id
1 'polypeptide(L)'
;MEEDLKKQIRQALFLRTSGIMSEIPPDEQFAMLGLARQEFYNGVTDFAVFDPEATEKRYEDEKRTVIIPYKTIPRKVWVKLDDYGSVEAVEEASGLKGLSSRFVITMMFPEEY
;
A
#
# COMPACT_ATOMS: atom_id res chain seq x y z
N MET A 1 17.09 -12.49 -4.28
CA MET A 1 16.60 -11.80 -3.07
C MET A 1 15.67 -10.67 -3.46
N GLU A 2 16.11 -9.72 -4.30
CA GLU A 2 15.25 -8.62 -4.79
C GLU A 2 14.06 -9.09 -5.67
N GLU A 3 14.28 -10.05 -6.57
CA GLU A 3 13.21 -10.62 -7.41
C GLU A 3 12.14 -11.39 -6.61
N ASP A 4 12.55 -12.02 -5.49
CA ASP A 4 11.60 -12.73 -4.63
C ASP A 4 10.72 -11.77 -3.84
N LEU A 5 11.31 -10.69 -3.30
CA LEU A 5 10.57 -9.62 -2.64
C LEU A 5 9.55 -8.96 -3.59
N LYS A 6 9.96 -8.62 -4.81
CA LYS A 6 9.07 -8.06 -5.84
C LYS A 6 7.92 -9.00 -6.17
N LYS A 7 8.19 -10.30 -6.30
CA LYS A 7 7.16 -11.32 -6.53
C LYS A 7 6.17 -11.39 -5.37
N GLN A 8 6.67 -11.44 -4.13
CA GLN A 8 5.81 -11.50 -2.95
C GLN A 8 4.95 -10.24 -2.79
N ILE A 9 5.50 -9.05 -2.99
CA ILE A 9 4.74 -7.78 -2.92
C ILE A 9 3.69 -7.71 -4.05
N ARG A 10 4.00 -8.21 -5.25
CA ARG A 10 3.03 -8.29 -6.36
C ARG A 10 1.84 -9.20 -6.02
N GLN A 11 2.11 -10.26 -5.26
CA GLN A 11 1.14 -11.26 -4.80
C GLN A 11 0.54 -10.93 -3.42
N ALA A 12 0.89 -9.78 -2.83
CA ALA A 12 0.36 -9.36 -1.54
C ALA A 12 -1.18 -9.29 -1.59
N LEU A 13 -1.79 -9.70 -0.48
CA LEU A 13 -3.24 -9.52 -0.29
C LEU A 13 -3.53 -8.02 -0.29
N PHE A 14 -4.42 -7.57 -1.17
CA PHE A 14 -4.78 -6.15 -1.27
C PHE A 14 -6.11 -5.89 -0.58
N LEU A 15 -6.08 -5.11 0.49
CA LEU A 15 -7.22 -4.69 1.29
C LEU A 15 -7.48 -3.20 1.10
N ARG A 16 -8.76 -2.84 1.19
CA ARG A 16 -9.24 -1.46 1.08
C ARG A 16 -10.35 -1.26 2.10
N THR A 17 -10.34 -0.11 2.76
CA THR A 17 -11.42 0.29 3.66
C THR A 17 -12.69 0.62 2.89
N SER A 18 -13.82 0.65 3.60
CA SER A 18 -15.11 1.03 3.00
C SER A 18 -15.10 2.45 2.45
N GLY A 19 -14.42 3.39 3.13
CA GLY A 19 -14.29 4.77 2.65
C GLY A 19 -13.63 4.80 1.26
N ILE A 20 -12.47 4.15 1.11
CA ILE A 20 -11.76 4.05 -0.16
C ILE A 20 -12.63 3.44 -1.25
N MET A 21 -13.31 2.32 -0.97
CA MET A 21 -14.18 1.66 -1.94
C MET A 21 -15.36 2.54 -2.39
N SER A 22 -15.82 3.45 -1.54
CA SER A 22 -16.98 4.31 -1.82
C SER A 22 -16.62 5.63 -2.51
N GLU A 23 -15.44 6.18 -2.26
CA GLU A 23 -15.10 7.55 -2.67
C GLU A 23 -14.02 7.64 -3.75
N ILE A 24 -13.12 6.67 -3.81
CA ILE A 24 -12.03 6.67 -4.78
C ILE A 24 -12.42 5.78 -5.97
N PRO A 25 -12.37 6.26 -7.21
CA PRO A 25 -12.64 5.44 -8.38
C PRO A 25 -11.70 4.22 -8.45
N PRO A 26 -12.16 3.03 -8.88
CA PRO A 26 -11.31 1.83 -8.97
C PRO A 26 -10.02 2.04 -9.76
N ASP A 27 -10.07 2.78 -10.86
CA ASP A 27 -8.89 3.06 -11.70
C ASP A 27 -7.82 3.86 -10.93
N GLU A 28 -8.23 4.84 -10.13
CA GLU A 28 -7.34 5.63 -9.28
C GLU A 28 -6.76 4.74 -8.15
N GLN A 29 -7.56 3.84 -7.58
CA GLN A 29 -7.06 2.87 -6.59
C GLN A 29 -5.98 1.95 -7.19
N PHE A 30 -6.19 1.45 -8.41
CA PHE A 30 -5.20 0.60 -9.07
C PHE A 30 -3.94 1.37 -9.48
N ALA A 31 -4.09 2.62 -9.93
CA ALA A 31 -2.95 3.49 -10.23
C ALA A 31 -2.10 3.75 -8.98
N MET A 32 -2.73 4.14 -7.86
CA MET A 32 -2.05 4.35 -6.59
C MET A 32 -1.40 3.07 -6.06
N LEU A 33 -2.08 1.91 -6.14
CA LEU A 33 -1.49 0.62 -5.76
C LEU A 33 -0.25 0.30 -6.60
N GLY A 34 -0.29 0.58 -7.91
CA GLY A 34 0.84 0.41 -8.81
C GLY A 34 2.05 1.25 -8.41
N LEU A 35 1.82 2.54 -8.13
CA LEU A 35 2.86 3.47 -7.66
C LEU A 35 3.42 3.05 -6.30
N ALA A 36 2.56 2.75 -5.32
CA ALA A 36 2.99 2.32 -3.99
C ALA A 36 3.88 1.07 -4.06
N ARG A 37 3.50 0.08 -4.88
CA ARG A 37 4.32 -1.13 -5.10
C ARG A 37 5.71 -0.80 -5.66
N GLN A 38 5.82 0.16 -6.58
CA GLN A 38 7.13 0.57 -7.11
C GLN A 38 8.04 1.12 -6.00
N GLU A 39 7.47 1.85 -5.05
CA GLU A 39 8.21 2.36 -3.88
C GLU A 39 8.62 1.21 -2.94
N PHE A 40 7.69 0.29 -2.66
CA PHE A 40 7.94 -0.84 -1.75
C PHE A 40 8.95 -1.85 -2.28
N TYR A 41 9.05 -2.03 -3.60
CA TYR A 41 10.03 -2.94 -4.20
C TYR A 41 11.48 -2.60 -3.86
N ASN A 42 11.76 -1.34 -3.53
CA ASN A 42 13.10 -0.91 -3.15
C ASN A 42 13.44 -1.27 -1.69
N GLY A 43 12.47 -1.71 -0.90
CA GLY A 43 12.64 -2.11 0.50
C GLY A 43 13.00 -0.95 1.46
N VAL A 44 12.94 0.29 0.98
CA VAL A 44 13.28 1.50 1.76
C VAL A 44 12.09 2.01 2.56
N THR A 45 10.88 1.86 2.01
CA THR A 45 9.62 2.34 2.57
C THR A 45 8.59 1.22 2.54
N ASP A 46 7.73 1.22 3.55
CA ASP A 46 6.55 0.37 3.67
C ASP A 46 5.26 1.20 3.74
N PHE A 47 5.36 2.52 3.55
CA PHE A 47 4.25 3.45 3.71
C PHE A 47 4.27 4.54 2.64
N ALA A 48 3.24 4.57 1.79
CA ALA A 48 3.03 5.60 0.78
C ALA A 48 1.81 6.47 1.12
N VAL A 49 1.99 7.78 1.05
CA VAL A 49 0.91 8.78 1.22
C VAL A 49 0.70 9.49 -0.10
N PHE A 50 -0.47 9.28 -0.70
CA PHE A 50 -0.91 10.04 -1.86
C PHE A 50 -1.58 11.31 -1.36
N ASP A 51 -0.98 12.46 -1.67
CA ASP A 51 -1.38 13.75 -1.13
C ASP A 51 -1.76 14.72 -2.27
N PRO A 52 -3.04 15.15 -2.37
CA PRO A 52 -3.45 16.11 -3.38
C PRO A 52 -2.91 17.52 -3.13
N GLU A 53 -2.41 17.83 -1.94
CA GLU A 53 -1.83 19.14 -1.62
C GLU A 53 -0.31 19.17 -1.84
N ALA A 54 0.37 18.02 -1.77
CA ALA A 54 1.80 17.95 -2.00
C ALA A 54 2.21 18.43 -3.40
N THR A 55 3.34 19.14 -3.50
CA THR A 55 3.88 19.67 -4.75
C THR A 55 4.97 18.78 -5.34
N GLU A 56 5.70 18.05 -4.50
CA GLU A 56 6.81 17.18 -4.89
C GLU A 56 6.84 15.89 -4.07
N LYS A 57 7.47 14.87 -4.64
CA LYS A 57 7.71 13.60 -3.97
C LYS A 57 8.82 13.78 -2.94
N ARG A 58 8.61 13.31 -1.71
CA ARG A 58 9.61 13.36 -0.63
C ARG A 58 9.50 12.16 0.30
N TYR A 59 10.55 11.95 1.07
CA TYR A 59 10.61 10.91 2.10
C TYR A 59 10.62 11.56 3.49
N GLU A 60 9.86 10.97 4.41
CA GLU A 60 9.74 11.37 5.81
C GLU A 60 10.10 10.17 6.71
N ASP A 61 10.22 10.39 8.02
CA ASP A 61 10.47 9.33 9.02
C ASP A 61 11.65 8.42 8.71
N GLU A 62 12.82 9.00 8.45
CA GLU A 62 14.04 8.25 8.07
C GLU A 62 13.85 7.37 6.81
N LYS A 63 12.97 7.82 5.90
CA LYS A 63 12.56 7.15 4.65
C LYS A 63 11.55 6.02 4.81
N ARG A 64 10.99 5.82 6.01
CA ARG A 64 9.89 4.87 6.20
C ARG A 64 8.63 5.27 5.43
N THR A 65 8.38 6.58 5.34
CA THR A 65 7.20 7.13 4.66
C THR A 65 7.60 7.86 3.39
N VAL A 66 6.90 7.60 2.28
CA VAL A 66 7.03 8.36 1.04
C VAL A 66 5.75 9.16 0.77
N ILE A 67 5.87 10.47 0.59
CA ILE A 67 4.78 11.35 0.18
C ILE A 67 4.82 11.51 -1.33
N ILE A 68 3.71 11.23 -2.01
CA ILE A 68 3.57 11.26 -3.47
C ILE A 68 2.47 12.27 -3.84
N PRO A 69 2.79 13.33 -4.61
CA PRO A 69 1.78 14.23 -5.16
C PRO A 69 0.76 13.48 -6.01
N TYR A 70 -0.52 13.65 -5.71
CA TYR A 70 -1.57 12.96 -6.46
C TYR A 70 -2.83 13.83 -6.55
N LYS A 71 -2.94 14.63 -7.61
CA LYS A 71 -3.91 15.73 -7.70
C LYS A 71 -5.35 15.31 -8.05
N THR A 72 -5.56 14.05 -8.44
CA THR A 72 -6.87 13.57 -8.94
C THR A 72 -7.80 13.07 -7.82
N ILE A 73 -7.30 12.91 -6.60
CA ILE A 73 -8.09 12.45 -5.44
C ILE A 73 -8.57 13.63 -4.57
N PRO A 74 -9.73 13.48 -3.90
CA PRO A 74 -10.32 14.57 -3.12
C PRO A 74 -9.59 14.85 -1.79
N ARG A 75 -8.87 13.87 -1.24
CA ARG A 75 -8.13 13.96 0.03
C ARG A 75 -7.00 12.94 0.08
N LYS A 76 -6.16 13.02 1.12
CA LYS A 76 -5.01 12.13 1.29
C LYS A 76 -5.45 10.67 1.38
N VAL A 77 -4.70 9.78 0.74
CA VAL A 77 -4.88 8.33 0.81
C VAL A 77 -3.58 7.69 1.27
N TRP A 78 -3.68 6.79 2.25
CA TRP A 78 -2.57 6.01 2.78
C TRP A 78 -2.56 4.62 2.17
N VAL A 79 -1.37 4.15 1.80
CA VAL A 79 -1.14 2.78 1.36
C VAL A 79 0.02 2.22 2.17
N LYS A 80 -0.23 1.16 2.93
CA LYS A 80 0.76 0.53 3.80
C LYS A 80 1.02 -0.90 3.38
N LEU A 81 2.28 -1.32 3.44
CA LEU A 81 2.74 -2.69 3.29
C LEU A 81 3.04 -3.27 4.68
N ASP A 82 2.25 -4.24 5.12
CA ASP A 82 2.51 -4.97 6.36
C ASP A 82 3.15 -6.33 6.05
N ASP A 83 4.23 -6.67 6.75
CA ASP A 83 4.89 -7.98 6.71
C ASP A 83 4.47 -8.82 7.92
N TYR A 84 3.70 -9.88 7.68
CA TYR A 84 3.23 -10.80 8.72
C TYR A 84 4.28 -11.88 9.05
N GLY A 85 5.46 -11.84 8.43
CA GLY A 85 6.56 -12.77 8.64
C GLY A 85 6.39 -14.11 7.92
N SER A 86 5.15 -14.58 7.74
CA SER A 86 4.80 -15.85 7.07
C SER A 86 3.45 -15.78 6.36
N VAL A 87 3.22 -16.68 5.40
CA VAL A 87 1.92 -16.79 4.69
C VAL A 87 0.85 -17.27 5.66
N GLU A 88 1.19 -18.20 6.53
CA GLU A 88 0.32 -18.80 7.53
C GLU A 88 -0.25 -17.73 8.48
N ALA A 89 0.57 -16.76 8.88
CA ALA A 89 0.12 -15.64 9.72
C ALA A 89 -0.88 -14.73 8.99
N VAL A 90 -0.70 -14.48 7.69
CA VAL A 90 -1.70 -13.72 6.90
C VAL A 90 -3.01 -14.50 6.78
N GLU A 91 -2.93 -15.80 6.52
CA GLU A 91 -4.11 -16.66 6.43
C GLU A 91 -4.88 -16.74 7.75
N GLU A 92 -4.17 -16.81 8.88
CA GLU A 92 -4.77 -16.79 10.21
C GLU A 92 -5.46 -15.44 10.49
N ALA A 93 -4.77 -14.33 10.22
CA ALA A 93 -5.30 -12.99 10.49
C ALA A 93 -6.47 -12.61 9.57
N SER A 94 -6.41 -13.00 8.30
CA SER A 94 -7.44 -12.67 7.30
C SER A 94 -8.60 -13.67 7.23
N GLY A 95 -8.38 -14.90 7.73
CA GLY A 95 -9.30 -16.03 7.53
C GLY A 95 -9.34 -16.57 6.09
N LEU A 96 -8.51 -16.03 5.17
CA LEU A 96 -8.40 -16.49 3.79
C LEU A 96 -7.40 -17.63 3.68
N LYS A 97 -7.61 -18.54 2.73
CA LYS A 97 -6.73 -19.69 2.47
C LYS A 97 -6.19 -19.67 1.05
N GLY A 98 -5.03 -20.29 0.84
CA GLY A 98 -4.36 -20.36 -0.46
C GLY A 98 -3.63 -19.08 -0.83
N LEU A 99 -3.21 -18.28 0.16
CA LEU A 99 -2.42 -17.08 -0.09
C LEU A 99 -1.00 -17.47 -0.50
N SER A 100 -0.34 -16.63 -1.29
CA SER A 100 1.01 -16.91 -1.81
C SER A 100 2.05 -15.90 -1.34
N SER A 101 1.69 -15.01 -0.41
CA SER A 101 2.53 -13.92 0.08
C SER A 101 2.29 -13.69 1.56
N ARG A 102 3.36 -13.37 2.28
CA ARG A 102 3.31 -12.94 3.69
C ARG A 102 2.97 -11.45 3.85
N PHE A 103 2.81 -10.74 2.74
CA PHE A 103 2.56 -9.31 2.73
C PHE A 103 1.08 -9.00 2.54
N VAL A 104 0.64 -7.96 3.23
CA VAL A 104 -0.67 -7.32 3.03
C VAL A 104 -0.43 -5.88 2.62
N ILE A 105 -1.14 -5.43 1.59
CA ILE A 105 -1.19 -4.01 1.21
C ILE A 105 -2.57 -3.49 1.59
N THR A 106 -2.61 -2.48 2.47
CA THR A 106 -3.86 -1.85 2.91
C THR A 106 -3.92 -0.43 2.38
N MET A 107 -5.01 -0.08 1.70
CA MET A 107 -5.33 1.29 1.28
C MET A 107 -6.48 1.83 2.12
N MET A 108 -6.29 3.03 2.69
CA MET A 108 -7.21 3.64 3.65
C MET A 108 -7.10 5.16 3.64
N PHE A 109 -8.11 5.85 4.16
CA PHE A 109 -7.98 7.24 4.54
C PHE A 109 -7.25 7.37 5.89
N PRO A 110 -6.57 8.51 6.17
CA PRO A 110 -5.83 8.71 7.42
C PRO A 110 -6.63 8.45 8.70
N GLU A 111 -7.92 8.80 8.69
CA GLU A 111 -8.85 8.64 9.80
C GLU A 111 -9.33 7.19 10.01
N GLU A 112 -9.04 6.28 9.08
CA GLU A 112 -9.38 4.86 9.17
C GLU A 112 -8.20 3.98 9.64
N TYR A 113 -7.03 4.59 9.89
CA TYR A 113 -5.84 3.93 10.43
C TYR A 113 -5.85 3.89 11.96
#